data_AF-A0A9D9R1N2-F1
#
_entry.id   AF-A0A9D9R1N2-F1
#
_cell.length_a   1.000
_cell.length_b   1.000
_cell.length_c   1.000
_cell.angle_alpha   90.00
_cell.angle_beta   90.00
_cell.angle_gamma   90.00
#
_symmetry.space_group_name_H-M   'P 1'
#
loop_
_entity.id
_entity.type
_entity.pdbx_description
1 polymer ?
#
loop_
_entity_poly.entity_id
_entity_poly.type
_entity_poly.pdbx_seq_one_letter_code
_entity_poly.pdbx_strand_id
1 'polypeptide(L)'
;MSQLQSAFLLFGFYLISHINPALATDPIDLGRSIYEKGIGRDDREINAIVHGSVSLQGAAIACMNCHGIDARGGGEAFVQVPDIRWLNLSKPYPARRMGAAEAPYDPSSFSKALRAGITAADRKLDPIMPRFDLTDDEINSLIAYLNAIDRLRSLGQARLVILGLLPKPGRSTLADSLNSKLKSCPANENGSPVAAVDMLYFDTPGDALVKLHKRLAENPNTLILTPFLLGWEHRYAQAMQRYNDIPTALPFSLLNPPDESNWIFPFPGLESQILALLKSAKAEGYTQLRIHSEPENFLSVKLATVAIKMAATHGMLVIADKSEKTHKPAKIATLWLKQFNPNQVAKSSSKDELMLVPVMFLKPDQANKDLQGNSLPQQYIAYPYNPKIGKNETWRMPIDVWADAACQFLSLVGEKLISLNELPEILKWKGDLFLYSRPNLDLLSDRVFIHK
;
A
#
# COMPACT_ATOMS: atom_id res chain seq x y z
N MET A 1 58.28 53.62 -39.83
CA MET A 1 59.66 53.15 -39.57
C MET A 1 59.63 52.40 -38.25
N SER A 2 60.05 51.12 -38.29
CA SER A 2 60.65 50.29 -37.22
C SER A 2 60.00 50.23 -35.83
N GLN A 3 59.90 49.10 -35.12
CA GLN A 3 60.39 47.74 -35.32
C GLN A 3 59.70 46.82 -34.29
N LEU A 4 59.59 45.55 -34.65
CA LEU A 4 59.11 44.43 -33.84
C LEU A 4 59.90 44.25 -32.53
N GLN A 5 59.20 43.86 -31.45
CA GLN A 5 59.76 42.95 -30.45
C GLN A 5 58.74 41.85 -30.11
N SER A 6 59.13 40.63 -30.46
CA SER A 6 58.49 39.38 -30.08
C SER A 6 58.75 39.10 -28.60
N ALA A 7 57.69 38.76 -27.84
CA ALA A 7 57.81 38.17 -26.52
C ALA A 7 57.05 36.84 -26.49
N PHE A 8 57.83 35.76 -26.40
CA PHE A 8 57.40 34.40 -26.09
C PHE A 8 56.66 34.39 -24.75
N LEU A 9 55.41 33.93 -24.72
CA LEU A 9 54.69 33.60 -23.48
C LEU A 9 54.55 32.07 -23.39
N LEU A 10 55.34 31.50 -22.47
CA LEU A 10 55.35 30.10 -22.08
C LEU A 10 54.03 29.70 -21.42
N PHE A 11 53.55 28.52 -21.83
CA PHE A 11 52.46 27.75 -21.24
C PHE A 11 52.69 27.55 -19.72
N GLY A 12 51.74 28.00 -18.91
CA GLY A 12 51.58 27.62 -17.51
C GLY A 12 50.15 27.16 -17.27
N PHE A 13 49.83 25.93 -17.66
CA PHE A 13 48.57 25.28 -17.31
C PHE A 13 48.63 24.92 -15.81
N TYR A 14 48.06 25.77 -14.96
CA TYR A 14 47.74 25.41 -13.58
C TYR A 14 46.62 24.36 -13.62
N LEU A 15 46.95 23.07 -13.43
CA LEU A 15 45.98 22.09 -13.00
C LEU A 15 45.55 22.47 -11.57
N ILE A 16 44.44 23.18 -11.46
CA ILE A 16 43.72 23.29 -10.19
C ILE A 16 43.03 21.94 -10.00
N SER A 17 43.65 21.06 -9.22
CA SER A 17 42.99 19.87 -8.69
C SER A 17 41.79 20.33 -7.86
N HIS A 18 40.59 20.29 -8.44
CA HIS A 18 39.35 20.32 -7.68
C HIS A 18 39.26 19.02 -6.89
N ILE A 19 39.74 19.06 -5.65
CA ILE A 19 39.36 18.09 -4.64
C ILE A 19 37.87 18.31 -4.42
N ASN A 20 37.02 17.48 -5.05
CA ASN A 20 35.63 17.35 -4.63
C ASN A 20 35.67 16.85 -3.18
N PRO A 21 35.19 17.62 -2.19
CA PRO A 21 34.90 17.01 -0.91
C PRO A 21 33.80 15.98 -1.19
N ALA A 22 34.11 14.69 -1.01
CA ALA A 22 33.08 13.69 -0.89
C ALA A 22 32.04 14.23 0.12
N LEU A 23 30.78 14.31 -0.31
CA LEU A 23 29.65 14.75 0.51
C LEU A 23 29.69 13.95 1.82
N ALA A 24 30.10 14.59 2.91
CA ALA A 24 30.02 13.99 4.23
C ALA A 24 28.54 13.87 4.59
N THR A 25 27.99 12.66 4.56
CA THR A 25 26.63 12.36 5.00
C THR A 25 26.44 12.84 6.44
N ASP A 26 25.33 13.54 6.73
CA ASP A 26 24.98 13.97 8.10
C ASP A 26 25.02 12.75 9.04
N PRO A 27 25.76 12.80 10.17
CA PRO A 27 25.82 11.70 11.14
C PRO A 27 24.44 11.19 11.60
N ILE A 28 23.43 12.05 11.69
CA ILE A 28 22.07 11.64 12.05
C ILE A 28 21.43 10.82 10.93
N ASP A 29 21.64 11.20 9.67
CA ASP A 29 21.07 10.50 8.52
C ASP A 29 21.77 9.15 8.28
N LEU A 30 23.10 9.08 8.43
CA LEU A 30 23.83 7.81 8.41
C LEU A 30 23.36 6.89 9.54
N GLY A 31 23.20 7.41 10.76
CA GLY A 31 22.67 6.65 11.89
C GLY A 31 21.24 6.14 11.66
N ARG A 32 20.38 6.97 11.05
CA ARG A 32 19.03 6.58 10.64
C ARG A 32 19.08 5.47 9.59
N SER A 33 19.93 5.58 8.58
CA SER A 33 20.10 4.60 7.52
C SER A 33 20.50 3.22 8.05
N ILE A 34 21.47 3.18 8.96
CA ILE A 34 21.90 1.95 9.64
C ILE A 34 20.73 1.36 10.44
N TYR A 35 20.06 2.17 11.23
CA TYR A 35 18.97 1.73 12.11
C TYR A 35 17.76 1.18 11.37
N GLU A 36 17.31 1.89 10.33
CA GLU A 36 16.04 1.60 9.64
C GLU A 36 16.20 0.67 8.45
N LYS A 37 17.35 0.69 7.78
CA LYS A 37 17.55 0.00 6.48
C LYS A 37 18.69 -1.01 6.52
N GLY A 38 19.54 -0.99 7.54
CA GLY A 38 20.77 -1.79 7.55
C GLY A 38 21.77 -1.35 6.47
N ILE A 39 21.75 -0.07 6.10
CA ILE A 39 22.66 0.51 5.10
C ILE A 39 23.64 1.44 5.81
N GLY A 40 24.93 1.11 5.74
CA GLY A 40 26.04 1.82 6.36
C GLY A 40 26.66 2.87 5.44
N ARG A 41 27.91 3.23 5.72
CA ARG A 41 28.64 4.22 4.93
C ARG A 41 28.80 3.77 3.47
N ASP A 42 28.85 4.74 2.55
CA ASP A 42 29.00 4.51 1.10
C ASP A 42 27.92 3.59 0.52
N ASP A 43 26.72 3.65 1.11
CA ASP A 43 25.53 2.86 0.76
C ASP A 43 25.75 1.33 0.83
N ARG A 44 26.76 0.87 1.58
CA ARG A 44 27.02 -0.57 1.76
C ARG A 44 25.96 -1.21 2.66
N GLU A 45 25.56 -2.43 2.36
CA GLU A 45 24.81 -3.25 3.31
C GLU A 45 25.68 -3.60 4.53
N ILE A 46 25.16 -3.41 5.73
CA ILE A 46 25.85 -3.80 6.96
C ILE A 46 25.68 -5.31 7.18
N ASN A 47 26.70 -5.94 7.77
CA ASN A 47 26.70 -7.37 8.06
C ASN A 47 26.55 -7.61 9.57
N ALA A 48 25.88 -8.70 9.94
CA ALA A 48 25.88 -9.18 11.31
C ALA A 48 25.80 -10.71 11.43
N ILE A 49 26.18 -11.21 12.60
CA ILE A 49 26.06 -12.63 12.98
C ILE A 49 24.96 -12.80 14.04
N VAL A 50 24.00 -13.69 13.78
CA VAL A 50 22.90 -14.06 14.67
C VAL A 50 23.08 -15.50 15.16
N HIS A 51 22.70 -15.78 16.41
CA HIS A 51 22.89 -17.10 17.05
C HIS A 51 24.32 -17.66 16.94
N GLY A 52 25.31 -16.75 16.84
CA GLY A 52 26.73 -17.08 16.76
C GLY A 52 27.21 -17.74 15.46
N SER A 53 26.34 -17.96 14.46
CA SER A 53 26.72 -18.68 13.23
C SER A 53 26.00 -18.25 11.95
N VAL A 54 24.84 -17.60 12.04
CA VAL A 54 24.06 -17.19 10.86
C VAL A 54 24.47 -15.79 10.45
N SER A 55 25.02 -15.63 9.23
CA SER A 55 25.37 -14.33 8.66
C SER A 55 24.19 -13.76 7.88
N LEU A 56 23.82 -12.51 8.18
CA LEU A 56 22.78 -11.74 7.50
C LEU A 56 23.30 -10.35 7.17
N GLN A 57 22.69 -9.71 6.17
CA GLN A 57 23.10 -8.38 5.69
C GLN A 57 21.91 -7.47 5.35
N GLY A 58 22.16 -6.17 5.32
CA GLY A 58 21.21 -5.16 4.83
C GLY A 58 19.91 -5.10 5.63
N ALA A 59 18.78 -4.96 4.93
CA ALA A 59 17.46 -4.79 5.53
C ALA A 59 17.03 -5.94 6.46
N ALA A 60 17.54 -7.16 6.25
CA ALA A 60 17.24 -8.31 7.10
C ALA A 60 17.76 -8.13 8.55
N ILE A 61 18.75 -7.26 8.75
CA ILE A 61 19.43 -7.06 10.03
C ILE A 61 19.29 -5.65 10.61
N ALA A 62 18.43 -4.82 9.99
CA ALA A 62 18.14 -3.47 10.47
C ALA A 62 17.65 -3.49 11.93
N CYS A 63 18.21 -2.61 12.77
CA CYS A 63 17.92 -2.57 14.21
C CYS A 63 16.42 -2.40 14.51
N MET A 64 15.72 -1.64 13.67
CA MET A 64 14.29 -1.39 13.77
C MET A 64 13.44 -2.67 13.77
N ASN A 65 13.88 -3.74 13.08
CA ASN A 65 13.11 -4.99 12.98
C ASN A 65 12.83 -5.61 14.36
N CYS A 66 13.70 -5.39 15.34
CA CYS A 66 13.53 -5.86 16.71
C CYS A 66 13.19 -4.73 17.68
N HIS A 67 13.86 -3.58 17.56
CA HIS A 67 13.73 -2.48 18.53
C HIS A 67 12.56 -1.52 18.24
N GLY A 68 11.79 -1.81 17.18
CA GLY A 68 10.65 -1.01 16.76
C GLY A 68 11.07 0.27 16.05
N ILE A 69 10.10 1.02 15.55
CA ILE A 69 10.32 2.30 14.84
C ILE A 69 10.87 3.41 15.72
N ASP A 70 10.63 3.32 17.03
CA ASP A 70 10.90 4.38 18.00
C ASP A 70 11.99 4.00 19.01
N ALA A 71 12.73 2.93 18.72
CA ALA A 71 13.78 2.40 19.59
C ALA A 71 13.29 2.03 20.99
N ARG A 72 11.98 1.88 21.23
CA ARG A 72 11.44 1.51 22.54
C ARG A 72 11.41 0.01 22.79
N GLY A 73 11.72 -0.78 21.78
CA GLY A 73 11.63 -2.23 21.86
C GLY A 73 10.23 -2.75 21.56
N GLY A 74 10.02 -4.01 21.91
CA GLY A 74 8.78 -4.73 21.63
C GLY A 74 8.84 -6.15 22.18
N GLY A 75 7.87 -6.97 21.80
CA GLY A 75 7.91 -8.39 22.10
C GLY A 75 7.21 -9.22 21.04
N GLU A 76 7.92 -10.22 20.51
CA GLU A 76 7.33 -11.33 19.78
C GLU A 76 7.42 -12.58 20.66
N ALA A 77 6.26 -13.16 20.99
CA ALA A 77 6.14 -14.33 21.86
C ALA A 77 6.87 -14.15 23.22
N PHE A 78 7.98 -14.87 23.43
CA PHE A 78 8.72 -14.91 24.69
C PHE A 78 9.97 -14.01 24.72
N VAL A 79 10.28 -13.30 23.64
CA VAL A 79 11.46 -12.42 23.56
C VAL A 79 11.04 -10.99 23.81
N GLN A 80 11.57 -10.38 24.88
CA GLN A 80 11.37 -8.97 25.18
C GLN A 80 12.59 -8.18 24.70
N VAL A 81 12.39 -7.33 23.70
CA VAL A 81 13.43 -6.48 23.13
C VAL A 81 13.46 -5.15 23.91
N PRO A 82 14.62 -4.67 24.39
CA PRO A 82 14.69 -3.49 25.24
C PRO A 82 14.58 -2.18 24.46
N ASP A 83 14.28 -1.12 25.21
CA ASP A 83 14.40 0.26 24.76
C ASP A 83 15.89 0.63 24.64
N ILE A 84 16.30 1.04 23.44
CA ILE A 84 17.68 1.40 23.09
C ILE A 84 17.83 2.88 22.76
N ARG A 85 16.87 3.73 23.11
CA ARG A 85 17.05 5.19 22.98
C ARG A 85 18.24 5.61 23.82
N TRP A 86 19.08 6.49 23.26
CA TRP A 86 20.37 6.81 23.89
C TRP A 86 20.20 7.37 25.30
N LEU A 87 19.15 8.18 25.52
CA LEU A 87 18.82 8.72 26.84
C LEU A 87 18.50 7.65 27.88
N ASN A 88 18.00 6.48 27.48
CA ASN A 88 17.76 5.36 28.39
C ASN A 88 19.03 4.55 28.58
N LEU A 89 19.76 4.22 27.52
CA LEU A 89 21.01 3.46 27.62
C LEU A 89 22.10 4.17 28.44
N SER A 90 22.21 5.49 28.31
CA SER A 90 23.27 6.28 28.94
C SER A 90 22.95 6.76 30.37
N LYS A 91 21.73 6.49 30.87
CA LYS A 91 21.32 6.88 32.23
C LYS A 91 21.66 5.80 33.25
N PRO A 92 22.15 6.18 34.45
CA PRO A 92 22.24 5.24 35.56
C PRO A 92 20.84 4.92 36.06
N TYR A 93 20.46 3.64 36.06
CA TYR A 93 19.23 3.17 36.70
C TYR A 93 19.54 2.61 38.10
N PRO A 94 18.75 2.95 39.14
CA PRO A 94 18.89 2.30 40.44
C PRO A 94 18.53 0.81 40.30
N ALA A 95 19.31 -0.05 40.97
CA ALA A 95 19.06 -1.49 40.99
C ALA A 95 17.61 -1.78 41.40
N ARG A 96 16.84 -2.46 40.54
CA ARG A 96 15.55 -3.03 40.95
C ARG A 96 15.82 -4.16 41.94
N ARG A 97 14.89 -4.36 42.89
CA ARG A 97 15.02 -5.12 44.16
C ARG A 97 15.56 -6.57 44.09
N MET A 98 15.89 -7.11 42.93
CA MET A 98 16.68 -8.34 42.76
C MET A 98 17.50 -8.25 41.46
N GLY A 99 18.72 -7.72 41.53
CA GLY A 99 19.67 -7.65 40.41
C GLY A 99 20.71 -6.54 40.58
N ALA A 100 21.87 -6.70 39.92
CA ALA A 100 22.87 -5.63 39.84
C ALA A 100 22.31 -4.44 39.03
N ALA A 101 22.68 -3.21 39.40
CA ALA A 101 22.36 -2.03 38.60
C ALA A 101 22.95 -2.20 37.19
N GLU A 102 22.19 -1.89 36.15
CA GLU A 102 22.76 -1.81 34.81
C GLU A 102 23.71 -0.60 34.76
N ALA A 103 24.97 -0.86 34.40
CA ALA A 103 25.93 0.22 34.17
C ALA A 103 25.46 1.06 32.98
N PRO A 104 25.51 2.40 33.07
CA PRO A 104 25.17 3.26 31.95
C PRO A 104 26.12 3.00 30.78
N TYR A 105 25.57 2.98 29.58
CA TYR A 105 26.36 2.89 28.37
C TYR A 105 27.04 4.22 28.06
N ASP A 106 28.30 4.11 27.65
CA ASP A 106 29.06 5.11 26.93
C ASP A 106 29.33 4.61 25.50
N PRO A 107 29.90 5.43 24.59
CA PRO A 107 30.17 4.99 23.22
C PRO A 107 31.05 3.73 23.12
N SER A 108 31.98 3.53 24.04
CA SER A 108 32.91 2.39 24.03
C SER A 108 32.20 1.09 24.41
N SER A 109 31.46 1.10 25.52
CA SER A 109 30.66 -0.03 25.97
C SER A 109 29.48 -0.32 25.03
N PHE A 110 28.91 0.69 24.37
CA PHE A 110 27.90 0.49 23.33
C PHE A 110 28.49 -0.18 22.08
N SER A 111 29.68 0.25 21.65
CA SER A 111 30.43 -0.40 20.58
C SER A 111 30.74 -1.87 20.90
N LYS A 112 31.18 -2.14 22.14
CA LYS A 112 31.41 -3.49 22.64
C LYS A 112 30.14 -4.35 22.63
N ALA A 113 28.99 -3.76 22.99
CA ALA A 113 27.70 -4.44 22.93
C ALA A 113 27.32 -4.82 21.50
N LEU A 114 27.44 -3.90 20.54
CA LEU A 114 27.09 -4.16 19.14
C LEU A 114 28.04 -5.17 18.47
N ARG A 115 29.35 -5.09 18.70
CA ARG A 115 30.34 -5.94 18.03
C ARG A 115 30.50 -7.30 18.70
N ALA A 116 30.62 -7.31 20.03
CA ALA A 116 30.96 -8.52 20.80
C ALA A 116 29.76 -9.12 21.55
N GLY A 117 28.61 -8.43 21.59
CA GLY A 117 27.48 -8.87 22.40
C GLY A 117 27.74 -8.76 23.89
N ILE A 118 28.55 -7.80 24.35
CA ILE A 118 28.90 -7.62 25.77
C ILE A 118 28.36 -6.28 26.26
N THR A 119 27.46 -6.31 27.24
CA THR A 119 26.83 -5.12 27.85
C THR A 119 27.84 -4.25 28.61
N ALA A 120 27.45 -3.02 28.96
CA ALA A 120 28.24 -2.11 29.81
C ALA A 120 28.56 -2.69 31.20
N ALA A 121 27.76 -3.66 31.68
CA ALA A 121 28.00 -4.38 32.93
C ALA A 121 28.73 -5.72 32.73
N ASP A 122 29.43 -5.90 31.59
CA ASP A 122 30.19 -7.10 31.22
C ASP A 122 29.40 -8.42 31.14
N ARG A 123 28.06 -8.34 31.06
CA ARG A 123 27.20 -9.49 30.78
C ARG A 123 27.09 -9.75 29.29
N LYS A 124 26.90 -11.01 28.89
CA LYS A 124 26.59 -11.38 27.50
C LYS A 124 25.14 -11.01 27.15
N LEU A 125 24.95 -10.41 25.99
CA LEU A 125 23.65 -10.19 25.36
C LEU A 125 23.07 -11.51 24.85
N ASP A 126 21.75 -11.56 24.75
CA ASP A 126 21.03 -12.71 24.21
C ASP A 126 21.57 -13.09 22.81
N PRO A 127 21.76 -14.39 22.49
CA PRO A 127 22.18 -14.84 21.17
C PRO A 127 21.35 -14.32 19.99
N ILE A 128 20.08 -13.96 20.22
CA ILE A 128 19.20 -13.39 19.20
C ILE A 128 19.59 -11.97 18.78
N MET A 129 20.27 -11.21 19.65
CA MET A 129 20.75 -9.88 19.29
C MET A 129 21.93 -10.00 18.32
N PRO A 130 21.87 -9.42 17.11
CA PRO A 130 22.93 -9.56 16.11
C PRO A 130 24.25 -8.91 16.56
N ARG A 131 25.37 -9.47 16.12
CA ARG A 131 26.73 -8.93 16.34
C ARG A 131 27.21 -8.32 15.04
N PHE A 132 27.35 -7.00 15.02
CA PHE A 132 27.49 -6.22 13.81
C PHE A 132 28.94 -5.90 13.47
N ASP A 133 29.24 -5.87 12.17
CA ASP A 133 30.49 -5.35 11.62
C ASP A 133 30.34 -3.88 11.21
N LEU A 134 30.26 -3.02 12.23
CA LEU A 134 30.17 -1.56 12.10
C LEU A 134 31.48 -0.89 12.46
N THR A 135 31.85 0.17 11.75
CA THR A 135 32.99 1.04 12.07
C THR A 135 32.65 2.00 13.22
N ASP A 136 33.66 2.64 13.81
CA ASP A 136 33.44 3.55 14.95
C ASP A 136 32.60 4.77 14.57
N ASP A 137 32.77 5.29 13.36
CA ASP A 137 31.99 6.41 12.84
C ASP A 137 30.52 6.05 12.58
N GLU A 138 30.24 4.82 12.10
CA GLU A 138 28.89 4.31 11.92
C GLU A 138 28.19 4.12 13.28
N ILE A 139 28.93 3.62 14.29
CA ILE A 139 28.43 3.51 15.66
C ILE A 139 28.15 4.89 16.25
N ASN A 140 29.04 5.86 16.07
CA ASN A 140 28.83 7.24 16.54
C ASN A 140 27.62 7.89 15.85
N SER A 141 27.41 7.61 14.57
CA SER A 141 26.25 8.06 13.80
C SER A 141 24.97 7.42 14.33
N LEU A 142 24.98 6.11 14.61
CA LEU A 142 23.87 5.40 15.23
C LEU A 142 23.53 5.97 16.61
N ILE A 143 24.53 6.29 17.44
CA ILE A 143 24.34 6.98 18.73
C ILE A 143 23.67 8.34 18.53
N ALA A 144 24.17 9.14 17.57
CA ALA A 144 23.60 10.45 17.26
C ALA A 144 22.11 10.35 16.87
N TYR A 145 21.76 9.36 16.03
CA TYR A 145 20.38 9.09 15.68
C TYR A 145 19.53 8.64 16.88
N LEU A 146 19.99 7.66 17.67
CA LEU A 146 19.29 7.17 18.87
C LEU A 146 19.10 8.25 19.95
N ASN A 147 19.95 9.27 19.97
CA ASN A 147 19.81 10.44 20.83
C ASN A 147 18.78 11.45 20.30
N ALA A 148 18.71 11.59 18.97
CA ALA A 148 17.82 12.54 18.31
C ALA A 148 16.42 11.98 18.03
N ILE A 149 16.20 10.66 18.08
CA ILE A 149 15.00 9.99 17.56
C ILE A 149 13.67 10.56 18.09
N ASP A 150 13.55 10.83 19.40
CA ASP A 150 12.34 11.43 19.99
C ASP A 150 12.13 12.89 19.54
N ARG A 151 13.22 13.66 19.35
CA ARG A 151 13.18 15.07 18.90
C ARG A 151 12.88 15.16 17.41
N LEU A 152 13.47 14.29 16.59
CA LEU A 152 13.18 14.20 15.16
C LEU A 152 11.70 13.90 14.94
N ARG A 153 11.10 13.04 15.77
CA ARG A 153 9.66 12.81 15.78
C ARG A 153 8.86 14.05 16.18
N SER A 154 9.20 14.72 17.28
CA SER A 154 8.40 15.85 17.75
C SER A 154 8.43 17.07 16.82
N LEU A 155 9.48 17.22 16.00
CA LEU A 155 9.64 18.31 15.04
C LEU A 155 8.91 18.11 13.70
N GLY A 156 8.06 17.08 13.55
CA GLY A 156 7.38 16.82 12.28
C GLY A 156 8.31 16.36 11.15
N GLN A 157 9.61 16.20 11.45
CA GLN A 157 10.50 15.26 10.76
C GLN A 157 10.17 13.81 11.18
N ALA A 158 9.07 13.62 11.92
CA ALA A 158 8.44 12.34 12.18
C ALA A 158 8.15 11.64 10.87
N ARG A 159 8.75 10.46 10.75
CA ARG A 159 8.48 9.43 9.77
C ARG A 159 6.99 9.30 9.45
N LEU A 160 6.70 9.26 8.14
CA LEU A 160 5.46 8.74 7.61
C LEU A 160 5.31 7.29 8.08
N VAL A 161 4.29 7.00 8.90
CA VAL A 161 3.92 5.62 9.23
C VAL A 161 2.95 5.12 8.19
N ILE A 162 3.32 4.04 7.51
CA ILE A 162 2.41 3.31 6.63
C ILE A 162 1.73 2.24 7.47
N LEU A 163 0.47 2.47 7.81
CA LEU A 163 -0.34 1.59 8.63
C LEU A 163 -1.19 0.68 7.74
N GLY A 164 -0.87 -0.61 7.71
CA GLY A 164 -1.75 -1.63 7.12
C GLY A 164 -2.90 -1.97 8.06
N LEU A 165 -4.08 -2.26 7.52
CA LEU A 165 -5.25 -2.64 8.34
C LEU A 165 -5.92 -3.89 7.78
N LEU A 166 -5.67 -5.05 8.40
CA LEU A 166 -6.13 -6.35 7.94
C LEU A 166 -6.82 -7.14 9.07
N PRO A 167 -7.77 -8.05 8.76
CA PRO A 167 -8.24 -9.04 9.72
C PRO A 167 -7.09 -9.89 10.25
N LYS A 168 -7.23 -10.44 11.46
CA LYS A 168 -6.26 -11.41 11.97
C LYS A 168 -6.06 -12.58 10.98
N PRO A 169 -4.83 -13.14 10.91
CA PRO A 169 -4.55 -14.29 10.07
C PRO A 169 -5.55 -15.43 10.26
N GLY A 170 -5.99 -16.06 9.16
CA GLY A 170 -6.94 -17.16 9.16
C GLY A 170 -8.42 -16.75 9.22
N ARG A 171 -8.73 -15.46 9.34
CA ARG A 171 -10.13 -14.95 9.28
C ARG A 171 -10.64 -14.79 7.85
N SER A 172 -9.74 -14.57 6.89
CA SER A 172 -10.08 -14.45 5.47
C SER A 172 -8.89 -14.86 4.62
N THR A 173 -9.06 -15.90 3.81
CA THR A 173 -8.04 -16.38 2.86
C THR A 173 -7.60 -15.29 1.89
N LEU A 174 -8.52 -14.37 1.55
CA LEU A 174 -8.23 -13.22 0.69
C LEU A 174 -7.34 -12.20 1.40
N ALA A 175 -7.63 -11.87 2.67
CA ALA A 175 -6.78 -10.98 3.45
C ALA A 175 -5.40 -11.59 3.74
N ASP A 176 -5.35 -12.90 4.01
CA ASP A 176 -4.10 -13.64 4.21
C ASP A 176 -3.24 -13.61 2.94
N SER A 177 -3.87 -13.81 1.77
CA SER A 177 -3.21 -13.71 0.47
C SER A 177 -2.69 -12.30 0.19
N LEU A 178 -3.46 -11.26 0.53
CA LEU A 178 -3.02 -9.86 0.43
C LEU A 178 -1.77 -9.63 1.29
N ASN A 179 -1.83 -10.03 2.56
CA ASN A 179 -0.72 -9.86 3.51
C ASN A 179 0.55 -10.58 3.03
N SER A 180 0.42 -11.81 2.55
CA SER A 180 1.54 -12.58 2.02
C SER A 180 2.22 -11.89 0.84
N LYS A 181 1.43 -11.32 -0.08
CA LYS A 181 1.96 -10.56 -1.22
C LYS A 181 2.63 -9.25 -0.79
N LEU A 182 2.03 -8.51 0.14
CA LEU A 182 2.63 -7.28 0.67
C LEU A 182 3.98 -7.54 1.35
N LYS A 183 4.12 -8.65 2.07
CA LYS A 183 5.40 -9.06 2.69
C LYS A 183 6.46 -9.51 1.69
N SER A 184 6.05 -9.87 0.48
CA SER A 184 6.93 -10.38 -0.59
C SER A 184 7.06 -9.40 -1.75
N CYS A 185 6.74 -8.12 -1.52
CA CYS A 185 6.96 -7.08 -2.53
C CYS A 185 8.42 -7.11 -3.00
N PRO A 186 8.67 -7.20 -4.32
CA PRO A 186 10.03 -7.20 -4.83
C PRO A 186 10.66 -5.83 -4.61
N ALA A 187 11.97 -5.80 -4.34
CA ALA A 187 12.75 -4.58 -4.54
C ALA A 187 12.58 -4.14 -6.00
N ASN A 188 12.54 -2.83 -6.24
CA ASN A 188 12.30 -2.33 -7.60
C ASN A 188 13.50 -2.57 -8.54
N GLU A 189 13.33 -2.24 -9.82
CA GLU A 189 14.36 -2.48 -10.85
C GLU A 189 15.70 -1.76 -10.58
N ASN A 190 15.69 -0.73 -9.72
CA ASN A 190 16.88 0.01 -9.29
C ASN A 190 17.43 -0.46 -7.93
N GLY A 191 16.86 -1.53 -7.34
CA GLY A 191 17.24 -2.05 -6.02
C GLY A 191 16.80 -1.17 -4.84
N SER A 192 15.92 -0.19 -5.05
CA SER A 192 15.48 0.70 -3.98
C SER A 192 14.56 0.00 -2.98
N PRO A 193 14.66 0.35 -1.68
CA PRO A 193 13.95 -0.34 -0.62
C PRO A 193 12.43 -0.12 -0.70
N VAL A 194 11.68 -1.17 -0.38
CA VAL A 194 10.22 -1.10 -0.22
C VAL A 194 9.91 -0.56 1.18
N ALA A 195 9.01 0.43 1.28
CA ALA A 195 8.64 0.97 2.59
C ALA A 195 8.02 -0.09 3.51
N ALA A 196 8.42 -0.09 4.78
CA ALA A 196 7.88 -1.01 5.78
C ALA A 196 6.43 -0.65 6.15
N VAL A 197 5.58 -1.66 6.26
CA VAL A 197 4.18 -1.52 6.67
C VAL A 197 4.02 -1.99 8.12
N ASP A 198 3.52 -1.09 8.97
CA ASP A 198 3.07 -1.43 10.31
C ASP A 198 1.68 -2.08 10.21
N MET A 199 1.60 -3.40 10.38
CA MET A 199 0.34 -4.13 10.19
C MET A 199 -0.50 -4.13 11.47
N LEU A 200 -1.65 -3.46 11.40
CA LEU A 200 -2.66 -3.49 12.44
C LEU A 200 -3.71 -4.57 12.17
N TYR A 201 -3.72 -5.61 13.01
CA TYR A 201 -4.68 -6.71 12.90
C TYR A 201 -5.93 -6.51 13.76
N PHE A 202 -7.10 -6.83 13.20
CA PHE A 202 -8.38 -6.70 13.89
C PHE A 202 -9.24 -7.99 13.88
N ASP A 203 -10.10 -8.12 14.90
CA ASP A 203 -11.06 -9.23 15.03
C ASP A 203 -12.42 -8.94 14.39
N THR A 204 -12.87 -7.68 14.51
CA THR A 204 -14.15 -7.17 13.99
C THR A 204 -13.97 -5.73 13.53
N PRO A 205 -14.89 -5.18 12.71
CA PRO A 205 -14.88 -3.76 12.35
C PRO A 205 -14.84 -2.81 13.57
N GLY A 206 -15.48 -3.18 14.69
CA GLY A 206 -15.44 -2.36 15.91
C GLY A 206 -14.05 -2.33 16.56
N ASP A 207 -13.41 -3.50 16.68
CA ASP A 207 -12.03 -3.62 17.17
C ASP A 207 -11.04 -2.87 16.27
N ALA A 208 -11.22 -2.97 14.94
CA ALA A 208 -10.44 -2.24 13.95
C ALA A 208 -10.44 -0.74 14.23
N LEU A 209 -11.62 -0.16 14.45
CA LEU A 209 -11.76 1.26 14.73
C LEU A 209 -11.11 1.65 16.05
N VAL A 210 -11.33 0.91 17.14
CA VAL A 210 -10.71 1.22 18.44
C VAL A 210 -9.19 1.27 18.34
N LYS A 211 -8.59 0.26 17.70
CA LYS A 211 -7.15 0.18 17.51
C LYS A 211 -6.62 1.27 16.57
N LEU A 212 -7.35 1.55 15.48
CA LEU A 212 -6.98 2.58 14.52
C LEU A 212 -6.97 3.97 15.18
N HIS A 213 -8.03 4.32 15.93
CA HIS A 213 -8.09 5.59 16.64
C HIS A 213 -6.92 5.77 17.61
N LYS A 214 -6.56 4.71 18.35
CA LYS A 214 -5.40 4.73 19.24
C LYS A 214 -4.11 5.02 18.45
N ARG A 215 -3.88 4.30 17.35
CA ARG A 215 -2.66 4.44 16.54
C ARG A 215 -2.54 5.83 15.90
N LEU A 216 -3.64 6.35 15.35
CA LEU A 216 -3.67 7.68 14.72
C LEU A 216 -3.48 8.81 15.74
N ALA A 217 -3.96 8.65 16.97
CA ALA A 217 -3.73 9.61 18.05
C ALA A 217 -2.25 9.64 18.50
N GLU A 218 -1.53 8.53 18.38
CA GLU A 218 -0.10 8.44 18.75
C GLU A 218 0.84 8.97 17.65
N ASN A 219 0.43 8.91 16.38
CA ASN A 219 1.22 9.43 15.27
C ASN A 219 0.33 10.09 14.19
N PRO A 220 0.26 11.44 14.14
CA PRO A 220 -0.53 12.15 13.15
C PRO A 220 0.05 12.06 11.73
N ASN A 221 1.35 11.77 11.56
CA ASN A 221 1.95 11.56 10.22
C ASN A 221 1.80 10.09 9.78
N THR A 222 0.55 9.66 9.63
CA THR A 222 0.19 8.31 9.22
C THR A 222 -0.48 8.32 7.85
N LEU A 223 -0.22 7.30 7.05
CA LEU A 223 -0.99 6.92 5.87
C LEU A 223 -1.54 5.52 6.10
N ILE A 224 -2.81 5.31 5.80
CA ILE A 224 -3.44 4.00 5.93
C ILE A 224 -3.36 3.29 4.59
N LEU A 225 -2.70 2.14 4.54
CA LEU A 225 -2.52 1.37 3.31
C LEU A 225 -3.40 0.13 3.32
N THR A 226 -4.07 -0.14 2.19
CA THR A 226 -4.79 -1.38 1.93
C THR A 226 -5.75 -1.80 3.06
N PRO A 227 -6.56 -0.91 3.64
CA PRO A 227 -7.53 -1.36 4.61
C PRO A 227 -8.48 -2.36 3.95
N PHE A 228 -8.67 -3.50 4.61
CA PHE A 228 -9.59 -4.53 4.13
C PHE A 228 -11.01 -4.22 4.58
N LEU A 229 -11.81 -3.63 3.68
CA LEU A 229 -13.07 -2.98 4.02
C LEU A 229 -14.33 -3.74 3.62
N LEU A 230 -14.20 -4.92 3.00
CA LEU A 230 -15.33 -5.68 2.46
C LEU A 230 -16.46 -5.85 3.48
N GLY A 231 -17.62 -5.24 3.20
CA GLY A 231 -18.84 -5.36 4.01
C GLY A 231 -18.94 -4.36 5.16
N TRP A 232 -17.98 -3.45 5.33
CA TRP A 232 -18.00 -2.42 6.37
C TRP A 232 -17.44 -1.06 5.93
N GLU A 233 -17.36 -0.84 4.61
CA GLU A 233 -16.86 0.38 3.96
C GLU A 233 -17.47 1.67 4.54
N HIS A 234 -18.79 1.71 4.67
CA HIS A 234 -19.50 2.89 5.19
C HIS A 234 -19.12 3.20 6.65
N ARG A 235 -18.96 2.15 7.46
CA ARG A 235 -18.58 2.30 8.87
C ARG A 235 -17.16 2.84 8.99
N TYR A 236 -16.24 2.37 8.15
CA TYR A 236 -14.89 2.91 8.06
C TYR A 236 -14.89 4.37 7.61
N ALA A 237 -15.58 4.68 6.51
CA ALA A 237 -15.70 6.03 5.97
C ALA A 237 -16.20 7.04 7.01
N GLN A 238 -17.30 6.72 7.68
CA GLN A 238 -17.87 7.57 8.73
C GLN A 238 -16.88 7.79 9.89
N ALA A 239 -16.17 6.74 10.31
CA ALA A 239 -15.18 6.86 11.37
C ALA A 239 -13.96 7.70 10.95
N MET A 240 -13.61 7.71 9.66
CA MET A 240 -12.47 8.45 9.12
C MET A 240 -12.77 9.92 8.82
N GLN A 241 -14.03 10.36 8.86
CA GLN A 241 -14.38 11.79 8.68
C GLN A 241 -13.68 12.71 9.68
N ARG A 242 -13.42 12.26 10.91
CA ARG A 242 -12.67 13.01 11.93
C ARG A 242 -11.15 13.05 11.69
N TYR A 243 -10.68 12.23 10.77
CA TYR A 243 -9.27 12.09 10.36
C TYR A 243 -9.16 12.38 8.85
N ASN A 244 -9.94 13.36 8.37
CA ASN A 244 -10.04 13.71 6.95
C ASN A 244 -8.76 14.32 6.36
N ASP A 245 -7.68 14.46 7.13
CA ASP A 245 -6.35 14.83 6.63
C ASP A 245 -5.45 13.60 6.41
N ILE A 246 -5.85 12.43 6.91
CA ILE A 246 -5.09 11.19 6.83
C ILE A 246 -5.48 10.43 5.56
N PRO A 247 -4.55 10.20 4.62
CA PRO A 247 -4.85 9.49 3.38
C PRO A 247 -5.08 8.01 3.63
N THR A 248 -6.12 7.47 2.98
CA THR A 248 -6.37 6.04 2.84
C THR A 248 -5.96 5.60 1.44
N ALA A 249 -4.78 4.99 1.30
CA ALA A 249 -4.28 4.49 0.03
C ALA A 249 -4.78 3.08 -0.27
N LEU A 250 -5.20 2.86 -1.51
CA LEU A 250 -5.50 1.54 -2.06
C LEU A 250 -6.47 0.70 -1.19
N PRO A 251 -7.63 1.24 -0.76
CA PRO A 251 -8.58 0.50 0.08
C PRO A 251 -9.13 -0.74 -0.64
N PHE A 252 -8.99 -1.92 -0.03
CA PHE A 252 -9.57 -3.14 -0.58
C PHE A 252 -11.08 -3.15 -0.30
N SER A 253 -11.84 -2.67 -1.28
CA SER A 253 -13.25 -2.31 -1.14
C SER A 253 -14.07 -2.71 -2.36
N LEU A 254 -15.37 -2.96 -2.16
CA LEU A 254 -16.34 -3.10 -3.26
C LEU A 254 -16.95 -1.76 -3.70
N LEU A 255 -16.91 -0.75 -2.83
CA LEU A 255 -17.58 0.52 -3.05
C LEU A 255 -16.58 1.57 -3.52
N ASN A 256 -17.12 2.59 -4.18
CA ASN A 256 -16.34 3.78 -4.50
C ASN A 256 -15.97 4.55 -3.24
N PRO A 257 -14.96 5.44 -3.33
CA PRO A 257 -14.74 6.47 -2.35
C PRO A 257 -16.04 7.22 -2.03
N PRO A 258 -16.40 7.36 -0.75
CA PRO A 258 -17.41 8.32 -0.33
C PRO A 258 -17.01 9.74 -0.74
N ASP A 259 -18.00 10.60 -0.92
CA ASP A 259 -17.77 12.03 -1.08
C ASP A 259 -16.95 12.59 0.09
N GLU A 260 -16.05 13.52 -0.21
CA GLU A 260 -15.15 14.17 0.76
C GLU A 260 -14.21 13.21 1.51
N SER A 261 -14.07 11.96 1.06
CA SER A 261 -13.11 11.03 1.62
C SER A 261 -11.69 11.31 1.13
N ASN A 262 -10.71 10.96 1.97
CA ASN A 262 -9.29 11.03 1.65
C ASN A 262 -8.74 9.74 1.03
N TRP A 263 -9.59 9.03 0.29
CA TRP A 263 -9.17 7.82 -0.41
C TRP A 263 -8.31 8.20 -1.62
N ILE A 264 -7.11 7.64 -1.68
CA ILE A 264 -6.17 7.85 -2.78
C ILE A 264 -5.88 6.52 -3.48
N PHE A 265 -5.73 6.60 -4.81
CA PHE A 265 -5.54 5.43 -5.68
C PHE A 265 -6.59 4.31 -5.46
N PRO A 266 -7.89 4.62 -5.29
CA PRO A 266 -8.91 3.57 -5.20
C PRO A 266 -9.08 2.90 -6.57
N PHE A 267 -9.39 1.61 -6.57
CA PHE A 267 -9.91 0.95 -7.76
C PHE A 267 -11.39 1.32 -7.96
N PRO A 268 -11.91 1.29 -9.21
CA PRO A 268 -13.33 1.48 -9.49
C PRO A 268 -14.22 0.48 -8.72
N GLY A 269 -15.04 1.00 -7.80
CA GLY A 269 -16.08 0.24 -7.12
C GLY A 269 -17.27 -0.08 -8.03
N LEU A 270 -18.28 -0.72 -7.45
CA LEU A 270 -19.45 -1.22 -8.19
C LEU A 270 -20.27 -0.12 -8.84
N GLU A 271 -20.37 1.06 -8.22
CA GLU A 271 -21.11 2.18 -8.78
C GLU A 271 -20.42 2.70 -10.05
N SER A 272 -19.08 2.75 -10.05
CA SER A 272 -18.30 3.09 -11.26
C SER A 272 -18.48 2.05 -12.36
N GLN A 273 -18.49 0.76 -12.00
CA GLN A 273 -18.73 -0.34 -12.93
C GLN A 273 -20.12 -0.26 -13.56
N ILE A 274 -21.15 -0.01 -12.75
CA ILE A 274 -22.52 0.22 -13.23
C ILE A 274 -22.57 1.41 -14.18
N LEU A 275 -21.97 2.54 -13.80
CA LEU A 275 -21.94 3.74 -14.64
C LEU A 275 -21.28 3.47 -16.01
N ALA A 276 -20.13 2.79 -16.02
CA ALA A 276 -19.43 2.44 -17.25
C ALA A 276 -20.26 1.50 -18.16
N LEU A 277 -20.96 0.52 -17.57
CA LEU A 277 -21.87 -0.37 -18.28
C LEU A 277 -23.04 0.40 -18.92
N LEU A 278 -23.66 1.32 -18.16
CA LEU A 278 -24.75 2.15 -18.66
C LEU A 278 -24.28 3.09 -19.78
N LYS A 279 -23.13 3.76 -19.62
CA LYS A 279 -22.50 4.59 -20.66
C LYS A 279 -22.25 3.77 -21.94
N SER A 280 -21.72 2.56 -21.80
CA SER A 280 -21.43 1.67 -22.93
C SER A 280 -22.68 1.14 -23.62
N ALA A 281 -23.70 0.74 -22.86
CA ALA A 281 -24.99 0.32 -23.43
C ALA A 281 -25.66 1.49 -24.17
N LYS A 282 -25.65 2.68 -23.57
CA LYS A 282 -26.24 3.88 -24.19
C LYS A 282 -25.56 4.25 -25.51
N ALA A 283 -24.23 4.16 -25.57
CA ALA A 283 -23.46 4.41 -26.78
C ALA A 283 -23.82 3.45 -27.94
N GLU A 284 -24.22 2.23 -27.63
CA GLU A 284 -24.64 1.18 -28.59
C GLU A 284 -26.15 1.24 -28.93
N GLY A 285 -26.84 2.28 -28.46
CA GLY A 285 -28.24 2.57 -28.76
C GLY A 285 -29.26 1.90 -27.84
N TYR A 286 -28.85 1.32 -26.70
CA TYR A 286 -29.79 0.79 -25.70
C TYR A 286 -30.40 1.96 -24.91
N THR A 287 -31.72 2.11 -24.99
CA THR A 287 -32.45 3.24 -24.35
C THR A 287 -33.35 2.81 -23.20
N GLN A 288 -33.56 1.50 -23.03
CA GLN A 288 -34.34 0.93 -21.94
C GLN A 288 -33.45 0.05 -21.06
N LEU A 289 -33.64 0.16 -19.75
CA LEU A 289 -32.91 -0.59 -18.73
C LEU A 289 -33.87 -1.42 -17.88
N ARG A 290 -33.64 -2.72 -17.81
CA ARG A 290 -34.20 -3.60 -16.79
C ARG A 290 -33.16 -3.84 -15.70
N ILE A 291 -33.58 -3.96 -14.45
CA ILE A 291 -32.68 -4.21 -13.32
C ILE A 291 -33.12 -5.47 -12.60
N HIS A 292 -32.23 -6.46 -12.56
CA HIS A 292 -32.41 -7.68 -11.78
C HIS A 292 -31.66 -7.55 -10.46
N SER A 293 -32.39 -7.20 -9.40
CA SER A 293 -31.88 -7.17 -8.03
C SER A 293 -32.38 -8.35 -7.20
N GLU A 294 -31.76 -8.56 -6.05
CA GLU A 294 -32.14 -9.53 -5.03
C GLU A 294 -32.68 -8.77 -3.80
N PRO A 295 -34.00 -8.82 -3.53
CA PRO A 295 -34.64 -7.99 -2.49
C PRO A 295 -34.08 -8.18 -1.08
N GLU A 296 -33.68 -9.40 -0.74
CA GLU A 296 -33.11 -9.74 0.58
C GLU A 296 -31.63 -9.35 0.71
N ASN A 297 -30.99 -8.91 -0.37
CA ASN A 297 -29.59 -8.54 -0.40
C ASN A 297 -29.46 -7.02 -0.36
N PHE A 298 -29.04 -6.50 0.80
CA PHE A 298 -28.90 -5.05 1.03
C PHE A 298 -28.01 -4.36 -0.01
N LEU A 299 -26.88 -4.99 -0.39
CA LEU A 299 -25.98 -4.43 -1.41
C LEU A 299 -26.68 -4.37 -2.78
N SER A 300 -27.38 -5.43 -3.17
CA SER A 300 -28.15 -5.48 -4.42
C SER A 300 -29.21 -4.38 -4.50
N VAL A 301 -29.99 -4.21 -3.44
CA VAL A 301 -31.05 -3.17 -3.35
C VAL A 301 -30.45 -1.77 -3.39
N LYS A 302 -29.34 -1.54 -2.66
CA LYS A 302 -28.63 -0.26 -2.69
C LYS A 302 -28.14 0.07 -4.11
N LEU A 303 -27.48 -0.88 -4.77
CA LEU A 303 -26.97 -0.69 -6.13
C LEU A 303 -28.10 -0.50 -7.14
N ALA A 304 -29.24 -1.17 -6.98
CA ALA A 304 -30.40 -0.97 -7.85
C ALA A 304 -30.92 0.47 -7.73
N THR A 305 -30.99 1.01 -6.52
CA THR A 305 -31.39 2.40 -6.27
C THR A 305 -30.43 3.39 -6.93
N VAL A 306 -29.13 3.13 -6.83
CA VAL A 306 -28.08 3.95 -7.50
C VAL A 306 -28.21 3.84 -9.02
N ALA A 307 -28.36 2.64 -9.56
CA ALA A 307 -28.50 2.39 -10.99
C ALA A 307 -29.70 3.11 -11.61
N ILE A 308 -30.85 3.16 -10.90
CA ILE A 308 -32.04 3.90 -11.34
C ILE A 308 -31.72 5.38 -11.53
N LYS A 309 -31.03 6.00 -10.55
CA LYS A 309 -30.64 7.42 -10.63
C LYS A 309 -29.63 7.67 -11.76
N MET A 310 -28.64 6.79 -11.91
CA MET A 310 -27.64 6.87 -12.97
C MET A 310 -28.28 6.75 -14.36
N ALA A 311 -29.18 5.78 -14.53
CA ALA A 311 -29.91 5.55 -15.78
C ALA A 311 -30.71 6.78 -16.21
N ALA A 312 -31.46 7.38 -15.27
CA ALA A 312 -32.22 8.60 -15.54
C ALA A 312 -31.30 9.76 -15.99
N THR A 313 -30.17 9.96 -15.30
CA THR A 313 -29.19 11.02 -15.61
C THR A 313 -28.53 10.81 -16.99
N HIS A 314 -28.44 9.57 -17.47
CA HIS A 314 -27.84 9.21 -18.76
C HIS A 314 -28.89 8.92 -19.85
N GLY A 315 -30.15 9.31 -19.64
CA GLY A 315 -31.21 9.21 -20.65
C GLY A 315 -31.58 7.77 -21.01
N MET A 316 -31.59 6.87 -20.02
CA MET A 316 -32.13 5.50 -20.12
C MET A 316 -33.42 5.38 -19.30
N LEU A 317 -34.47 4.82 -19.89
CA LEU A 317 -35.74 4.57 -19.22
C LEU A 317 -35.68 3.23 -18.46
N VAL A 318 -35.87 3.27 -17.14
CA VAL A 318 -35.99 2.05 -16.35
C VAL A 318 -37.39 1.44 -16.54
N ILE A 319 -37.45 0.18 -16.94
CA ILE A 319 -38.70 -0.57 -17.18
C ILE A 319 -38.91 -1.64 -16.11
N ALA A 320 -40.17 -1.96 -15.84
CA ALA A 320 -40.53 -3.05 -14.93
C ALA A 320 -40.15 -4.42 -15.53
N ASP A 321 -39.90 -5.39 -14.66
CA ASP A 321 -39.53 -6.77 -15.01
C ASP A 321 -40.60 -7.46 -15.88
N LYS A 322 -41.87 -7.06 -15.70
CA LYS A 322 -43.02 -7.45 -16.50
C LYS A 322 -43.42 -6.30 -17.44
N SER A 323 -42.78 -6.17 -18.59
CA SER A 323 -43.28 -5.27 -19.65
C SER A 323 -44.14 -6.05 -20.64
N GLU A 324 -45.35 -5.57 -20.84
CA GLU A 324 -46.23 -5.95 -21.95
C GLU A 324 -45.53 -5.74 -23.30
N LYS A 325 -45.88 -6.59 -24.27
CA LYS A 325 -45.35 -6.58 -25.64
C LYS A 325 -45.61 -5.22 -26.30
N THR A 326 -44.62 -4.35 -26.30
CA THR A 326 -44.68 -3.08 -27.05
C THR A 326 -44.39 -3.34 -28.54
N HIS A 327 -45.11 -2.62 -29.42
CA HIS A 327 -45.13 -2.85 -30.88
C HIS A 327 -43.89 -2.33 -31.65
N LYS A 328 -42.84 -1.86 -30.96
CA LYS A 328 -41.52 -1.55 -31.55
C LYS A 328 -40.44 -2.25 -30.72
N PRO A 329 -39.46 -2.95 -31.34
CA PRO A 329 -38.37 -3.57 -30.60
C PRO A 329 -37.41 -2.47 -30.12
N ALA A 330 -37.68 -1.90 -28.95
CA ALA A 330 -36.68 -1.08 -28.27
C ALA A 330 -35.53 -1.99 -27.83
N LYS A 331 -34.28 -1.57 -28.04
CA LYS A 331 -33.11 -2.29 -27.52
C LYS A 331 -33.12 -2.20 -25.98
N ILE A 332 -33.26 -3.34 -25.32
CA ILE A 332 -33.31 -3.46 -23.86
C ILE A 332 -31.97 -3.99 -23.35
N ALA A 333 -31.40 -3.28 -22.38
CA ALA A 333 -30.28 -3.78 -21.59
C ALA A 333 -30.78 -4.20 -20.21
N THR A 334 -30.22 -5.28 -19.66
CA THR A 334 -30.58 -5.82 -18.35
C THR A 334 -29.37 -5.82 -17.45
N LEU A 335 -29.42 -5.02 -16.38
CA LEU A 335 -28.40 -4.93 -15.36
C LEU A 335 -28.61 -6.00 -14.28
N TRP A 336 -27.61 -6.87 -14.10
CA TRP A 336 -27.63 -7.95 -13.14
C TRP A 336 -26.90 -7.56 -11.86
N LEU A 337 -27.66 -7.40 -10.78
CA LEU A 337 -27.17 -7.07 -9.43
C LEU A 337 -27.39 -8.24 -8.46
N LYS A 338 -27.45 -9.46 -8.98
CA LYS A 338 -27.55 -10.71 -8.22
C LYS A 338 -26.75 -11.78 -8.92
N GLN A 339 -26.29 -12.79 -8.18
CA GLN A 339 -25.63 -13.92 -8.82
C GLN A 339 -26.59 -14.66 -9.75
N PHE A 340 -26.11 -15.06 -10.90
CA PHE A 340 -26.88 -15.85 -11.86
C PHE A 340 -25.99 -16.91 -12.53
N ASN A 341 -26.63 -17.94 -13.09
CA ASN A 341 -25.97 -18.93 -13.95
C ASN A 341 -26.24 -18.53 -15.41
N PRO A 342 -25.22 -18.16 -16.21
CA PRO A 342 -25.39 -17.78 -17.62
C PRO A 342 -26.20 -18.81 -18.44
N ASN A 343 -26.05 -20.10 -18.16
CA ASN A 343 -26.76 -21.17 -18.87
C ASN A 343 -28.26 -21.20 -18.58
N GLN A 344 -28.70 -20.71 -17.41
CA GLN A 344 -30.12 -20.56 -17.09
C GLN A 344 -30.71 -19.32 -17.78
N VAL A 345 -29.91 -18.24 -17.91
CA VAL A 345 -30.33 -17.00 -18.59
C VAL A 345 -30.44 -17.20 -20.10
N ALA A 346 -29.56 -17.99 -20.71
CA ALA A 346 -29.61 -18.34 -22.14
C ALA A 346 -30.95 -18.97 -22.58
N LYS A 347 -31.63 -19.68 -21.67
CA LYS A 347 -32.88 -20.39 -21.95
C LYS A 347 -34.13 -19.51 -21.83
N SER A 348 -34.03 -18.36 -21.16
CA SER A 348 -35.17 -17.49 -20.83
C SER A 348 -35.10 -16.09 -21.43
N SER A 349 -33.94 -15.67 -21.93
CA SER A 349 -33.71 -14.34 -22.52
C SER A 349 -33.91 -14.32 -24.03
N SER A 350 -34.32 -13.16 -24.54
CA SER A 350 -34.37 -12.89 -25.97
C SER A 350 -32.94 -12.69 -26.51
N LYS A 351 -32.65 -13.13 -27.75
CA LYS A 351 -31.34 -12.93 -28.39
C LYS A 351 -30.94 -11.45 -28.52
N ASP A 352 -31.91 -10.53 -28.50
CA ASP A 352 -31.70 -9.08 -28.64
C ASP A 352 -31.42 -8.35 -27.30
N GLU A 353 -31.40 -9.08 -26.18
CA GLU A 353 -31.17 -8.52 -24.85
C GLU A 353 -29.66 -8.41 -24.54
N LEU A 354 -29.21 -7.24 -24.09
CA LEU A 354 -27.83 -7.04 -23.63
C LEU A 354 -27.75 -7.23 -22.12
N MET A 355 -26.87 -8.12 -21.65
CA MET A 355 -26.61 -8.30 -20.23
C MET A 355 -25.50 -7.35 -19.77
N LEU A 356 -25.76 -6.57 -18.73
CA LEU A 356 -24.78 -5.72 -18.07
C LEU A 356 -24.45 -6.31 -16.70
N VAL A 357 -23.19 -6.64 -16.44
CA VAL A 357 -22.80 -7.44 -15.27
C VAL A 357 -21.55 -6.87 -14.61
N PRO A 358 -21.64 -6.27 -13.42
CA PRO A 358 -20.47 -6.06 -12.56
C PRO A 358 -19.87 -7.42 -12.18
N VAL A 359 -18.55 -7.59 -12.33
CA VAL A 359 -17.89 -8.90 -12.22
C VAL A 359 -18.20 -9.64 -10.91
N MET A 360 -18.45 -8.95 -9.80
CA MET A 360 -18.76 -9.59 -8.52
C MET A 360 -20.02 -10.49 -8.55
N PHE A 361 -20.94 -10.22 -9.47
CA PHE A 361 -22.18 -10.97 -9.63
C PHE A 361 -22.02 -12.14 -10.62
N LEU A 362 -20.84 -12.29 -11.22
CA LEU A 362 -20.47 -13.42 -12.07
C LEU A 362 -19.87 -14.55 -11.24
N LYS A 363 -20.29 -15.80 -11.49
CA LYS A 363 -19.70 -16.97 -10.82
C LYS A 363 -18.35 -17.36 -11.45
N PRO A 364 -17.27 -17.52 -10.66
CA PRO A 364 -15.90 -17.75 -11.17
C PRO A 364 -15.74 -18.98 -12.08
N ASP A 365 -16.37 -20.11 -11.74
CA ASP A 365 -16.20 -21.38 -12.48
C ASP A 365 -16.75 -21.33 -13.92
N GLN A 366 -17.62 -20.36 -14.23
CA GLN A 366 -18.22 -20.20 -15.56
C GLN A 366 -17.61 -19.04 -16.37
N ALA A 367 -16.84 -18.15 -15.73
CA ALA A 367 -16.26 -16.98 -16.38
C ALA A 367 -15.23 -17.32 -17.47
N ASN A 368 -14.70 -18.55 -17.52
CA ASN A 368 -13.71 -18.97 -18.52
C ASN A 368 -14.14 -20.16 -19.40
N LYS A 369 -15.19 -20.92 -19.05
CA LYS A 369 -15.53 -22.17 -19.76
C LYS A 369 -16.75 -22.07 -20.68
N ASP A 370 -17.73 -21.21 -20.38
CA ASP A 370 -19.03 -21.18 -21.09
C ASP A 370 -19.26 -19.89 -21.91
N LEU A 371 -18.33 -18.91 -21.89
CA LEU A 371 -18.46 -17.65 -22.64
C LEU A 371 -18.35 -17.81 -24.18
N GLN A 372 -18.11 -19.02 -24.69
CA GLN A 372 -17.90 -19.29 -26.13
C GLN A 372 -19.09 -20.00 -26.82
N GLY A 373 -20.28 -20.00 -26.22
CA GLY A 373 -21.48 -20.57 -26.83
C GLY A 373 -22.27 -19.56 -27.68
N ASN A 374 -22.50 -19.87 -28.96
CA ASN A 374 -23.31 -19.08 -29.93
C ASN A 374 -24.79 -18.84 -29.54
N SER A 375 -25.22 -19.23 -28.33
CA SER A 375 -26.60 -19.15 -27.84
C SER A 375 -26.81 -18.20 -26.66
N LEU A 376 -25.75 -17.56 -26.15
CA LEU A 376 -25.87 -16.58 -25.07
C LEU A 376 -26.23 -15.18 -25.63
N PRO A 377 -27.11 -14.41 -24.97
CA PRO A 377 -27.27 -12.99 -25.24
C PRO A 377 -25.94 -12.24 -25.09
N GLN A 378 -25.78 -11.10 -25.77
CA GLN A 378 -24.58 -10.26 -25.67
C GLN A 378 -24.32 -9.86 -24.21
N GLN A 379 -23.06 -9.86 -23.76
CA GLN A 379 -22.73 -9.62 -22.35
C GLN A 379 -21.62 -8.60 -22.20
N TYR A 380 -21.87 -7.53 -21.45
CA TYR A 380 -20.86 -6.59 -21.02
C TYR A 380 -20.54 -6.86 -19.56
N ILE A 381 -19.32 -7.34 -19.31
CA ILE A 381 -18.83 -7.64 -17.97
C ILE A 381 -17.84 -6.56 -17.56
N ALA A 382 -18.16 -5.85 -16.48
CA ALA A 382 -17.32 -4.78 -15.96
C ALA A 382 -16.34 -5.28 -14.91
N TYR A 383 -15.07 -4.97 -15.11
CA TYR A 383 -13.97 -5.25 -14.20
C TYR A 383 -13.35 -3.95 -13.69
N PRO A 384 -12.90 -3.89 -12.42
CA PRO A 384 -12.24 -2.71 -11.87
C PRO A 384 -10.84 -2.45 -12.44
N TYR A 385 -10.31 -3.37 -13.24
CA TYR A 385 -9.00 -3.28 -13.90
C TYR A 385 -9.04 -4.14 -15.17
N ASN A 386 -8.06 -3.98 -16.06
CA ASN A 386 -7.90 -4.88 -17.20
C ASN A 386 -7.33 -6.24 -16.73
N PRO A 387 -8.11 -7.33 -16.77
CA PRO A 387 -7.68 -8.60 -16.23
C PRO A 387 -6.76 -9.39 -17.16
N LYS A 388 -6.60 -8.99 -18.44
CA LYS A 388 -5.75 -9.70 -19.40
C LYS A 388 -4.33 -9.13 -19.42
N ILE A 389 -3.32 -9.99 -19.46
CA ILE A 389 -1.92 -9.61 -19.70
C ILE A 389 -1.37 -10.26 -20.97
N GLY A 390 -0.65 -9.46 -21.76
CA GLY A 390 0.17 -9.92 -22.88
C GLY A 390 -0.64 -10.51 -24.03
N LYS A 391 0.07 -11.01 -25.05
CA LYS A 391 -0.56 -11.61 -26.25
C LYS A 391 -1.25 -12.95 -25.98
N ASN A 392 -0.93 -13.61 -24.85
CA ASN A 392 -1.42 -14.94 -24.50
C ASN A 392 -2.67 -14.91 -23.59
N GLU A 393 -3.27 -13.74 -23.38
CA GLU A 393 -4.50 -13.54 -22.60
C GLU A 393 -4.49 -14.16 -21.18
N THR A 394 -3.34 -14.17 -20.50
CA THR A 394 -3.29 -14.67 -19.12
C THR A 394 -4.11 -13.78 -18.20
N TRP A 395 -5.00 -14.40 -17.43
CA TRP A 395 -5.94 -13.72 -16.53
C TRP A 395 -5.28 -13.41 -15.18
N ARG A 396 -5.38 -12.16 -14.73
CA ARG A 396 -4.95 -11.70 -13.41
C ARG A 396 -6.08 -11.74 -12.39
N MET A 397 -5.80 -12.32 -11.22
CA MET A 397 -6.76 -12.31 -10.11
C MET A 397 -6.78 -10.93 -9.44
N PRO A 398 -7.91 -10.52 -8.82
CA PRO A 398 -8.01 -9.20 -8.21
C PRO A 398 -6.92 -8.95 -7.17
N ILE A 399 -6.63 -9.96 -6.37
CA ILE A 399 -5.62 -9.91 -5.31
C ILE A 399 -4.21 -9.65 -5.85
N ASP A 400 -3.89 -10.17 -7.04
CA ASP A 400 -2.59 -9.96 -7.68
C ASP A 400 -2.45 -8.49 -8.10
N VAL A 401 -3.48 -7.95 -8.76
CA VAL A 401 -3.47 -6.56 -9.25
C VAL A 401 -3.44 -5.55 -8.11
N TRP A 402 -4.21 -5.80 -7.05
CA TRP A 402 -4.19 -4.97 -5.85
C TRP A 402 -2.83 -4.97 -5.17
N ALA A 403 -2.22 -6.16 -4.99
CA ALA A 403 -0.92 -6.27 -4.37
C ALA A 403 0.19 -5.63 -5.21
N ASP A 404 0.16 -5.82 -6.53
CA ASP A 404 1.06 -5.15 -7.47
C ASP A 404 1.03 -3.63 -7.33
N ALA A 405 -0.18 -3.05 -7.30
CA ALA A 405 -0.36 -1.62 -7.07
C ALA A 405 0.17 -1.17 -5.71
N ALA A 406 -0.06 -1.97 -4.66
CA ALA A 406 0.45 -1.69 -3.32
C ALA A 406 1.98 -1.77 -3.24
N CYS A 407 2.61 -2.76 -3.87
CA CYS A 407 4.07 -2.86 -3.95
C CYS A 407 4.68 -1.67 -4.71
N GLN A 408 4.06 -1.25 -5.82
CA GLN A 408 4.50 -0.04 -6.53
C GLN A 408 4.36 1.21 -5.67
N PHE A 409 3.25 1.33 -4.94
CA PHE A 409 3.04 2.44 -4.00
C PHE A 409 4.09 2.43 -2.87
N LEU A 410 4.38 1.27 -2.28
CA LEU A 410 5.37 1.12 -1.22
C LEU A 410 6.79 1.39 -1.70
N SER A 411 7.13 1.02 -2.94
CA SER A 411 8.41 1.35 -3.55
C SER A 411 8.56 2.86 -3.74
N LEU A 412 7.53 3.52 -4.25
CA LEU A 412 7.51 4.97 -4.42
C LEU A 412 7.72 5.70 -3.08
N VAL A 413 7.02 5.28 -2.03
CA VAL A 413 7.14 5.87 -0.69
C VAL A 413 8.48 5.50 -0.01
N GLY A 414 9.13 4.41 -0.42
CA GLY A 414 10.42 3.98 0.11
C GLY A 414 11.63 4.68 -0.51
N GLU A 415 11.56 5.03 -1.80
CA GLU A 415 12.64 5.68 -2.56
C GLU A 415 12.93 7.12 -2.12
N LYS A 416 11.87 7.89 -1.92
CA LYS A 416 11.92 9.29 -1.53
C LYS A 416 11.39 9.37 -0.12
N LEU A 417 11.96 10.20 0.75
CA LEU A 417 11.35 10.55 2.04
C LEU A 417 10.09 11.42 1.77
N ILE A 418 9.11 10.84 1.07
CA ILE A 418 7.97 11.55 0.50
C ILE A 418 7.12 12.06 1.66
N SER A 419 7.04 13.37 1.75
CA SER A 419 5.94 14.03 2.46
C SER A 419 4.63 13.64 1.80
N LEU A 420 3.54 13.46 2.55
CA LEU A 420 2.21 13.17 1.98
C LEU A 420 1.80 14.12 0.84
N ASN A 421 2.37 15.33 0.80
CA ASN A 421 2.12 16.35 -0.21
C ASN A 421 2.84 16.12 -1.55
N GLU A 422 3.79 15.18 -1.64
CA GLU A 422 4.55 14.90 -2.87
C GLU A 422 4.11 13.57 -3.53
N LEU A 423 2.98 13.01 -3.09
CA LEU A 423 2.38 11.85 -3.75
C LEU A 423 1.94 12.22 -5.19
N PRO A 424 2.14 11.32 -6.17
CA PRO A 424 1.81 11.59 -7.56
C PRO A 424 0.30 11.69 -7.76
N GLU A 425 -0.12 12.45 -8.77
CA GLU A 425 -1.53 12.47 -9.17
C GLU A 425 -2.01 11.13 -9.74
N ILE A 426 -1.09 10.33 -10.30
CA ILE A 426 -1.40 9.03 -10.89
C ILE A 426 -0.34 8.01 -10.46
N LEU A 427 -0.79 6.93 -9.84
CA LEU A 427 0.00 5.73 -9.61
C LEU A 427 -0.06 4.83 -10.85
N LYS A 428 1.10 4.57 -11.46
CA LYS A 428 1.24 3.77 -12.68
C LYS A 428 2.03 2.50 -12.39
N TRP A 429 1.54 1.37 -12.91
CA TRP A 429 2.25 0.08 -12.81
C TRP A 429 2.10 -0.74 -14.09
N LYS A 430 3.06 -1.65 -14.33
CA LYS A 430 3.14 -2.56 -15.49
C LYS A 430 1.77 -3.08 -15.96
N GLY A 431 1.56 -3.14 -17.28
CA GLY A 431 0.33 -3.68 -17.88
C GLY A 431 -0.89 -2.76 -17.80
N ASP A 432 -0.70 -1.49 -18.14
CA ASP A 432 -1.75 -0.46 -18.31
C ASP A 432 -2.60 -0.16 -17.06
N LEU A 433 -2.07 -0.39 -15.84
CA LEU A 433 -2.77 -0.01 -14.61
C LEU A 433 -2.48 1.46 -14.26
N PHE A 434 -3.55 2.26 -14.22
CA PHE A 434 -3.53 3.69 -13.87
C PHE A 434 -4.54 3.97 -12.77
N LEU A 435 -4.07 4.33 -11.58
CA LEU A 435 -4.92 4.72 -10.45
C LEU A 435 -4.69 6.19 -10.14
N TYR A 436 -5.77 6.95 -10.06
CA TYR A 436 -5.72 8.39 -9.80
C TYR A 436 -5.73 8.68 -8.30
N SER A 437 -5.10 9.77 -7.90
CA SER A 437 -5.26 10.33 -6.57
C SER A 437 -6.63 11.02 -6.49
N ARG A 438 -7.44 10.66 -5.48
CA ARG A 438 -8.77 11.24 -5.20
C ARG A 438 -9.67 11.43 -6.44
N PRO A 439 -9.91 10.37 -7.25
CA PRO A 439 -10.72 10.50 -8.45
C PRO A 439 -12.20 10.69 -8.11
N ASN A 440 -12.89 11.46 -8.94
CA ASN A 440 -14.35 11.49 -8.93
C ASN A 440 -14.94 10.25 -9.62
N LEU A 441 -16.26 10.10 -9.53
CA LEU A 441 -17.00 8.98 -10.09
C LEU A 441 -16.81 8.82 -11.61
N ASP A 442 -16.78 9.91 -12.36
CA ASP A 442 -16.62 9.85 -13.82
C ASP A 442 -15.24 9.32 -14.21
N LEU A 443 -14.18 9.85 -13.61
CA LEU A 443 -12.81 9.37 -13.81
C LEU A 443 -12.66 7.89 -13.44
N LEU A 444 -13.29 7.45 -12.34
CA LEU A 444 -13.30 6.03 -11.97
C LEU A 444 -14.04 5.17 -13.00
N SER A 445 -15.19 5.64 -13.50
CA SER A 445 -15.96 4.91 -14.51
C SER A 445 -15.18 4.74 -15.82
N ASP A 446 -14.36 5.73 -16.21
CA ASP A 446 -13.52 5.66 -17.40
C ASP A 446 -12.35 4.67 -17.25
N ARG A 447 -12.05 4.21 -16.03
CA ARG A 447 -11.04 3.17 -15.75
C ARG A 447 -11.61 1.77 -15.62
N VAL A 448 -12.93 1.62 -15.70
CA VAL A 448 -13.56 0.30 -15.73
C VAL A 448 -13.26 -0.37 -17.07
N PHE A 449 -12.77 -1.61 -17.00
CA PHE A 449 -12.60 -2.43 -18.19
C PHE A 449 -13.90 -3.18 -18.48
N ILE A 450 -14.42 -3.07 -19.71
CA ILE A 450 -15.61 -3.79 -20.15
C ILE A 450 -15.19 -4.89 -21.12
N HIS A 451 -15.39 -6.13 -20.70
CA HIS A 451 -15.31 -7.29 -21.59
C HIS A 451 -16.65 -7.43 -22.31
N LYS A 452 -16.64 -7.27 -23.64
CA LYS A 452 -17.82 -7.34 -24.51
C LYS A 452 -18.00 -8.71 -25.14
#